data_AF-A0A075A1J0-F1
#
_entry.id   AF-A0A075A1J0-F1
#
_cell.length_a   1.000
_cell.length_b   1.000
_cell.length_c   1.000
_cell.angle_alpha   90.00
_cell.angle_beta   90.00
_cell.angle_gamma   90.00
#
_symmetry.space_group_name_H-M   'P 1'
#
loop_
_entity.id
_entity.type
_entity.pdbx_description
1 polymer ?
#
loop_
_entity_poly.entity_id
_entity_poly.type
_entity_poly.pdbx_seq_one_letter_code
_entity_poly.pdbx_strand_id
1 'polypeptide(L)'
;MAQERGLRSSLQTTLVIPIGRAIHIDAHSDMDFPFYLQEFPMGRLPKNDLEISALMQGNDQFIQGAIVAQMLQSVFLIYPPWMETTTMLMNCHLGLHRQSDEVDFCLCKENSSVCEVRSMDGSDTNPEIQREECSSLWPFTLIESNVTTAPSILRSLRPNISRLFRSNLSLAQSSEFLEHYQNHPLILDIDEDYFGVHLVAQNLTEVGIPLLVVHQLDKLIQSIFCPEDFSLEMDTDRWFHRLVHLIQNNCSRSGDPGSAYTQREDCVTKLHEFTSRYFSRDNHKRFCPESTDSKLTELFEILSHPEMTNKKLSCLSRIGLCLTNSWLTHDYEPHIKLCIGHNTPEFSMVLEHWTTSDDLTRIVSSLTDILHSLHAKPVLITLVRSSRDGYTPRWLQIKIEELILEILEKILFISRKDVVYSPYLAGSAGGWNERYRYDESLVEPKS
;
A
#
# COMPACT_ATOMS: atom_id res chain seq x y z
N MET A 1 57.96 20.56 22.92
CA MET A 1 57.97 19.78 24.17
C MET A 1 56.64 19.05 24.26
N ALA A 2 56.71 17.72 24.37
CA ALA A 2 55.68 16.74 24.77
C ALA A 2 54.35 16.70 23.95
N GLN A 3 54.03 15.64 23.18
CA GLN A 3 53.72 14.23 23.52
C GLN A 3 52.24 14.09 23.96
N GLU A 4 51.30 13.61 23.12
CA GLU A 4 50.94 12.22 22.73
C GLU A 4 49.74 11.67 23.56
N ARG A 5 48.82 10.95 22.87
CA ARG A 5 47.74 10.04 23.36
C ARG A 5 46.42 10.69 23.82
N GLY A 6 45.22 10.20 23.49
CA GLY A 6 44.76 9.00 22.78
C GLY A 6 43.26 8.74 23.03
N LEU A 7 42.69 7.83 22.23
CA LEU A 7 41.36 7.14 22.32
C LEU A 7 40.11 7.96 21.95
N ARG A 8 39.44 7.69 20.82
CA ARG A 8 38.48 6.59 20.50
C ARG A 8 37.30 6.47 21.49
N SER A 9 36.10 6.84 21.04
CA SER A 9 34.92 5.93 21.03
C SER A 9 33.74 6.50 20.23
N SER A 10 33.16 5.62 19.40
CA SER A 10 31.80 5.61 18.84
C SER A 10 31.31 6.83 18.03
N LEU A 11 31.57 6.79 16.72
CA LEU A 11 30.62 7.29 15.72
C LEU A 11 29.35 6.42 15.81
N GLN A 12 28.36 6.89 16.56
CA GLN A 12 26.96 6.51 16.32
C GLN A 12 26.56 7.18 15.01
N THR A 13 26.59 6.43 13.91
CA THR A 13 25.91 6.82 12.68
C THR A 13 24.41 6.66 12.93
N THR A 14 23.81 7.67 13.55
CA THR A 14 22.36 7.80 13.61
C THR A 14 21.85 7.92 12.18
N LEU A 15 20.98 7.01 11.75
CA LEU A 15 20.20 7.17 10.53
C LEU A 15 19.34 8.43 10.71
N VAL A 16 19.83 9.58 10.23
CA VAL A 16 19.05 10.81 10.19
C VAL A 16 18.16 10.71 8.97
N ILE A 17 16.99 10.10 9.14
CA ILE A 17 15.88 10.28 8.18
C ILE A 17 15.46 11.74 8.32
N PRO A 18 15.56 12.58 7.26
CA PRO A 18 15.19 13.97 7.35
C PRO A 18 13.76 14.11 7.85
N ILE A 19 13.59 14.86 8.95
CA ILE A 19 12.29 15.27 9.51
C ILE A 19 11.57 16.05 8.40
N GLY A 20 10.71 15.36 7.65
CA GLY A 20 10.11 15.89 6.42
C GLY A 20 9.82 14.82 5.35
N ARG A 21 10.36 13.61 5.49
CA ARG A 21 9.98 12.46 4.65
C ARG A 21 9.38 11.36 5.53
N ALA A 22 8.08 11.18 5.41
CA ALA A 22 7.44 9.96 5.89
C ALA A 22 8.01 8.80 5.06
N ILE A 23 8.60 7.80 5.72
CA ILE A 23 8.86 6.53 5.08
C ILE A 23 7.48 5.89 4.89
N HIS A 24 7.14 5.65 3.63
CA HIS A 24 5.88 5.03 3.22
C HIS A 24 6.15 3.56 2.92
N ILE A 25 5.80 2.68 3.83
CA ILE A 25 5.76 1.24 3.60
C ILE A 25 4.30 0.94 3.17
N ASP A 26 4.06 0.20 2.09
CA ASP A 26 2.75 -0.14 1.48
C ASP A 26 2.98 -1.45 0.70
N ALA A 27 2.16 -2.51 0.71
CA ALA A 27 1.08 -3.00 1.58
C ALA A 27 0.76 -4.48 1.20
N HIS A 28 1.30 -5.44 1.98
CA HIS A 28 0.95 -6.87 2.21
C HIS A 28 2.08 -7.90 2.00
N SER A 29 2.20 -8.82 2.98
CA SER A 29 3.19 -9.91 3.08
C SER A 29 4.51 -9.61 2.36
N ASP A 30 5.27 -8.77 3.04
CA ASP A 30 6.27 -7.83 2.54
C ASP A 30 7.60 -8.47 2.16
N MET A 31 7.58 -9.34 1.15
CA MET A 31 8.79 -9.96 0.63
C MET A 31 8.71 -10.15 -0.89
N ASP A 32 8.15 -9.21 -1.66
CA ASP A 32 8.33 -9.25 -3.12
C ASP A 32 9.78 -8.88 -3.48
N PHE A 33 10.25 -9.40 -4.61
CA PHE A 33 11.60 -9.15 -5.09
C PHE A 33 11.67 -7.77 -5.76
N PRO A 34 12.55 -6.86 -5.31
CA PRO A 34 12.80 -5.62 -6.04
C PRO A 34 13.42 -5.93 -7.41
N PHE A 35 13.35 -4.96 -8.33
CA PHE A 35 14.16 -4.99 -9.54
C PHE A 35 15.57 -4.46 -9.26
N TYR A 36 16.55 -5.02 -9.95
CA TYR A 36 17.91 -4.51 -9.89
C TYR A 36 17.99 -3.17 -10.64
N LEU A 37 18.40 -2.11 -9.94
CA LEU A 37 18.63 -0.78 -10.49
C LEU A 37 20.10 -0.38 -10.30
N GLN A 38 20.62 0.47 -11.19
CA GLN A 38 22.00 0.94 -11.07
C GLN A 38 22.21 1.79 -9.81
N GLU A 39 21.18 2.51 -9.41
CA GLU A 39 21.10 3.39 -8.24
C GLU A 39 20.89 2.62 -6.93
N PHE A 40 20.64 1.30 -7.00
CA PHE A 40 20.33 0.51 -5.81
C PHE A 40 21.54 0.50 -4.84
N PRO A 41 21.34 0.78 -3.54
CA PRO A 41 22.43 0.86 -2.56
C PRO A 41 22.88 -0.55 -2.10
N MET A 42 23.40 -1.37 -3.03
CA MET A 42 23.78 -2.76 -2.77
C MET A 42 24.79 -2.90 -1.63
N GLY A 43 24.41 -3.59 -0.56
CA GLY A 43 25.28 -3.91 0.58
C GLY A 43 25.72 -2.70 1.41
N ARG A 44 24.98 -1.58 1.35
CA ARG A 44 25.29 -0.37 2.12
C ARG A 44 24.05 0.49 2.35
N LEU A 45 24.11 1.35 3.35
CA LEU A 45 23.05 2.33 3.56
C LEU A 45 22.94 3.31 2.37
N PRO A 46 21.71 3.76 2.04
CA PRO A 46 21.48 4.78 1.03
C PRO A 46 22.11 6.12 1.44
N LYS A 47 22.63 6.86 0.46
CA LYS A 47 23.37 8.12 0.66
C LYS A 47 22.58 9.35 0.24
N ASN A 48 21.55 9.18 -0.57
CA ASN A 48 20.78 10.27 -1.13
C ASN A 48 19.36 9.80 -1.46
N ASP A 49 18.55 10.77 -1.86
CA ASP A 49 17.12 10.60 -2.11
C ASP A 49 16.81 9.68 -3.29
N LEU A 50 17.68 9.65 -4.31
CA LEU A 50 17.54 8.79 -5.47
C LEU A 50 17.72 7.32 -5.07
N GLU A 51 18.72 7.03 -4.24
CA GLU A 51 18.95 5.68 -3.71
C GLU A 51 17.83 5.24 -2.75
N ILE A 52 17.22 6.16 -1.99
CA ILE A 52 16.04 5.84 -1.18
C ILE A 52 14.85 5.55 -2.09
N SER A 53 14.62 6.38 -3.12
CA SER A 53 13.55 6.15 -4.09
C SER A 53 13.70 4.80 -4.78
N ALA A 54 14.93 4.38 -5.13
CA ALA A 54 15.20 3.07 -5.72
C ALA A 54 14.82 1.87 -4.83
N LEU A 55 14.54 2.07 -3.53
CA LEU A 55 13.97 1.03 -2.65
C LEU A 55 12.44 0.98 -2.68
N MET A 56 11.79 2.00 -3.24
CA MET A 56 10.33 2.22 -3.26
C MET A 56 9.77 1.89 -4.64
N GLN A 57 10.10 0.73 -5.20
CA GLN A 57 9.81 0.40 -6.61
C GLN A 57 8.37 -0.07 -6.86
N GLY A 58 7.67 -0.52 -5.82
CA GLY A 58 6.31 -1.04 -5.95
C GLY A 58 5.83 -1.60 -4.62
N ASN A 59 4.67 -2.26 -4.68
CA ASN A 59 4.10 -2.97 -3.54
C ASN A 59 5.10 -4.01 -3.03
N ASP A 60 5.27 -4.10 -1.71
CA ASP A 60 5.91 -5.23 -1.01
C ASP A 60 7.42 -5.43 -1.28
N GLN A 61 8.05 -4.53 -2.03
CA GLN A 61 9.46 -4.63 -2.43
C GLN A 61 10.44 -3.92 -1.46
N PHE A 62 9.93 -3.00 -0.64
CA PHE A 62 10.77 -2.18 0.23
C PHE A 62 11.57 -2.99 1.25
N ILE A 63 10.95 -3.99 1.90
CA ILE A 63 11.62 -4.76 2.97
C ILE A 63 12.82 -5.53 2.42
N GLN A 64 12.65 -6.26 1.31
CA GLN A 64 13.76 -6.94 0.65
C GLN A 64 14.86 -5.96 0.23
N GLY A 65 14.48 -4.83 -0.36
CA GLY A 65 15.44 -3.81 -0.76
C GLY A 65 16.19 -3.20 0.43
N ALA A 66 15.50 -2.96 1.54
CA ALA A 66 16.07 -2.47 2.79
C ALA A 66 17.02 -3.49 3.43
N ILE A 67 16.76 -4.79 3.32
CA ILE A 67 17.70 -5.84 3.75
C ILE A 67 18.99 -5.77 2.92
N VAL A 68 18.87 -5.72 1.60
CA VAL A 68 20.01 -5.61 0.67
C VAL A 68 20.81 -4.33 0.91
N ALA A 69 20.13 -3.22 1.23
CA ALA A 69 20.71 -1.94 1.62
C ALA A 69 21.29 -1.94 3.06
N GLN A 70 21.27 -3.08 3.75
CA GLN A 70 21.70 -3.24 5.15
C GLN A 70 20.98 -2.32 6.15
N MET A 71 19.77 -1.86 5.81
CA MET A 71 18.89 -1.10 6.69
C MET A 71 18.13 -2.02 7.65
N LEU A 72 17.81 -3.24 7.20
CA LEU A 72 17.15 -4.27 8.00
C LEU A 72 18.01 -5.52 8.06
N GLN A 73 18.04 -6.16 9.23
CA GLN A 73 18.75 -7.44 9.43
C GLN A 73 17.85 -8.49 10.08
N SER A 74 16.67 -8.08 10.55
CA SER A 74 15.65 -8.98 11.09
C SER A 74 14.27 -8.41 10.80
N VAL A 75 13.35 -9.29 10.40
CA VAL A 75 11.97 -8.94 10.06
C VAL A 75 11.03 -9.85 10.85
N PHE A 76 10.03 -9.25 11.48
CA PHE A 76 8.97 -9.95 12.20
C PHE A 76 7.65 -9.69 11.50
N LEU A 77 7.13 -10.69 10.79
CA LEU A 77 5.81 -10.63 10.16
C LEU A 77 4.80 -11.27 11.10
N ILE A 78 3.83 -10.48 11.57
CA ILE A 78 2.80 -10.94 12.50
C ILE A 78 1.45 -10.94 11.80
N TYR A 79 0.95 -12.13 11.52
CA TYR A 79 -0.30 -12.31 10.81
C TYR A 79 -1.53 -12.11 11.71
N PRO A 80 -2.63 -11.60 11.14
CA PRO A 80 -3.85 -11.34 11.88
C PRO A 80 -4.56 -12.63 12.34
N PRO A 81 -5.47 -12.53 13.33
CA PRO A 81 -6.12 -13.69 13.94
C PRO A 81 -7.13 -14.41 13.03
N TRP A 82 -7.39 -13.87 11.83
CA TRP A 82 -8.25 -14.47 10.82
C TRP A 82 -7.47 -15.23 9.73
N MET A 83 -6.12 -15.18 9.74
CA MET A 83 -5.28 -15.93 8.84
C MET A 83 -4.68 -17.17 9.54
N GLU A 84 -4.75 -18.33 8.90
CA GLU A 84 -4.10 -19.54 9.39
C GLU A 84 -2.62 -19.53 9.03
N THR A 85 -1.77 -19.19 10.00
CA THR A 85 -0.30 -19.25 9.81
C THR A 85 0.38 -20.03 10.93
N THR A 86 1.40 -20.78 10.54
CA THR A 86 2.31 -21.44 11.48
C THR A 86 3.44 -20.50 11.83
N THR A 87 3.91 -20.58 13.08
CA THR A 87 5.08 -19.80 13.48
C THR A 87 6.32 -20.44 12.88
N MET A 88 7.10 -19.65 12.15
CA MET A 88 8.36 -20.07 11.54
C MET A 88 9.47 -19.07 11.87
N LEU A 89 10.65 -19.60 12.18
CA LEU A 89 11.88 -18.83 12.29
C LEU A 89 12.83 -19.34 11.21
N MET A 90 13.27 -18.43 10.36
CA MET A 90 14.10 -18.74 9.21
C MET A 90 15.30 -17.81 9.19
N ASN A 91 16.49 -18.39 8.98
CA ASN A 91 17.64 -17.62 8.53
C ASN A 91 17.65 -17.66 7.01
N CYS A 92 17.68 -16.49 6.41
CA CYS A 92 17.55 -16.31 4.98
C CYS A 92 18.74 -15.50 4.46
N HIS A 93 19.00 -15.63 3.17
CA HIS A 93 19.96 -14.81 2.46
C HIS A 93 19.27 -14.24 1.23
N LEU A 94 19.32 -12.93 1.05
CA LEU A 94 19.05 -12.32 -0.25
C LEU A 94 20.34 -12.25 -1.03
N GLY A 95 20.29 -12.49 -2.33
CA GLY A 95 21.45 -12.43 -3.20
C GLY A 95 21.07 -11.97 -4.60
N LEU A 96 22.03 -12.13 -5.51
CA LEU A 96 21.89 -11.83 -6.93
C LEU A 96 22.06 -13.09 -7.77
N HIS A 97 21.08 -13.35 -8.61
CA HIS A 97 21.15 -14.31 -9.70
C HIS A 97 21.42 -13.57 -11.01
N ARG A 98 22.26 -14.14 -11.88
CA ARG A 98 22.55 -13.56 -13.20
C ARG A 98 22.11 -14.53 -14.27
N GLN A 99 21.12 -14.12 -15.04
CA GLN A 99 20.64 -14.89 -16.19
C GLN A 99 20.87 -14.07 -17.47
N SER A 100 21.82 -14.52 -18.29
CA SER A 100 22.24 -13.79 -19.50
C SER A 100 22.74 -12.37 -19.18
N ASP A 101 22.04 -11.33 -19.65
CA ASP A 101 22.36 -9.91 -19.43
C ASP A 101 21.53 -9.28 -18.29
N GLU A 102 20.62 -10.04 -17.67
CA GLU A 102 19.73 -9.57 -16.60
C GLU A 102 20.25 -10.01 -15.21
N VAL A 103 19.92 -9.19 -14.20
CA VAL A 103 20.29 -9.41 -12.80
C VAL A 103 19.02 -9.42 -11.97
N ASP A 104 18.75 -10.53 -11.32
CA ASP A 104 17.59 -10.74 -10.47
C ASP A 104 17.99 -10.93 -9.02
N PHE A 105 17.06 -10.66 -8.11
CA PHE A 105 17.22 -11.02 -6.71
C PHE A 105 16.83 -12.48 -6.49
N CYS A 106 17.56 -13.14 -5.60
CA CYS A 106 17.28 -14.51 -5.16
C CYS A 106 17.18 -14.59 -3.63
N LEU A 107 16.24 -15.39 -3.13
CA LEU A 107 16.02 -15.66 -1.71
C LEU A 107 16.36 -17.10 -1.38
N CYS A 108 17.37 -17.28 -0.52
CA CYS A 108 17.86 -18.59 -0.10
C CYS A 108 17.60 -18.83 1.40
N LYS A 109 16.84 -19.87 1.74
CA LYS A 109 16.68 -20.33 3.12
C LYS A 109 17.93 -21.11 3.56
N GLU A 110 18.43 -20.91 4.78
CA GLU A 110 19.74 -21.44 5.23
C GLU A 110 19.89 -22.96 5.05
N ASN A 111 18.82 -23.74 5.21
CA ASN A 111 18.83 -25.20 5.07
C ASN A 111 18.28 -25.71 3.72
N SER A 112 18.08 -24.83 2.74
CA SER A 112 17.62 -25.19 1.40
C SER A 112 18.80 -25.35 0.43
N SER A 113 18.72 -26.34 -0.46
CA SER A 113 19.62 -26.51 -1.60
C SER A 113 19.22 -25.64 -2.81
N VAL A 114 18.00 -25.09 -2.77
CA VAL A 114 17.43 -24.23 -3.82
C VAL A 114 17.11 -22.84 -3.28
N CYS A 115 17.10 -21.86 -4.16
CA CYS A 115 16.69 -20.49 -3.89
C CYS A 115 15.55 -20.08 -4.81
N GLU A 116 14.70 -19.19 -4.33
CA GLU A 116 13.58 -18.64 -5.09
C GLU A 116 14.04 -17.37 -5.80
N VAL A 117 13.63 -17.18 -7.06
CA VAL A 117 13.83 -15.94 -7.84
C VAL A 117 12.49 -15.41 -8.29
N ARG A 118 12.42 -14.11 -8.62
CA ARG A 118 11.18 -13.49 -9.10
C ARG A 118 10.64 -14.20 -10.34
N SER A 119 9.33 -14.44 -10.35
CA SER A 119 8.63 -14.87 -11.55
C SER A 119 8.46 -13.72 -12.57
N MET A 120 8.99 -13.89 -13.78
CA MET A 120 8.90 -12.89 -14.86
C MET A 120 7.58 -12.95 -15.65
N ASP A 121 6.86 -14.06 -15.59
CA ASP A 121 5.59 -14.26 -16.31
C ASP A 121 4.36 -13.87 -15.48
N GLY A 122 4.57 -13.35 -14.27
CA GLY A 122 3.52 -13.03 -13.32
C GLY A 122 2.83 -14.26 -12.73
N SER A 123 3.45 -15.45 -12.84
CA SER A 123 2.95 -16.64 -12.15
C SER A 123 3.16 -16.55 -10.65
N ASP A 124 2.22 -17.13 -9.89
CA ASP A 124 2.21 -17.16 -8.42
C ASP A 124 3.34 -18.02 -7.82
N THR A 125 4.05 -18.79 -8.65
CA THR A 125 5.16 -19.65 -8.22
C THR A 125 6.47 -19.06 -8.70
N ASN A 126 7.28 -18.62 -7.73
CA ASN A 126 8.65 -18.19 -7.99
C ASN A 126 9.49 -19.37 -8.52
N PRO A 127 10.21 -19.21 -9.65
CA PRO A 127 11.13 -20.24 -10.12
C PRO A 127 12.21 -20.55 -9.07
N GLU A 128 12.67 -21.80 -9.08
CA GLU A 128 13.76 -22.26 -8.21
C GLU A 128 15.07 -22.37 -9.00
N ILE A 129 16.16 -21.85 -8.42
CA ILE A 129 17.53 -21.99 -8.90
C ILE A 129 18.37 -22.79 -7.89
N GLN A 130 19.49 -23.37 -8.32
CA GLN A 130 20.43 -23.97 -7.36
C GLN A 130 21.06 -22.88 -6.51
N ARG A 131 21.34 -23.18 -5.24
CA ARG A 131 21.86 -22.19 -4.30
C ARG A 131 23.18 -21.56 -4.73
N GLU A 132 24.03 -22.32 -5.39
CA GLU A 132 25.33 -21.86 -5.89
C GLU A 132 25.20 -20.80 -7.00
N GLU A 133 24.03 -20.73 -7.64
CA GLU A 133 23.70 -19.72 -8.66
C GLU A 133 23.29 -18.38 -8.05
N CYS A 134 23.05 -18.31 -6.74
CA CYS A 134 22.75 -17.10 -5.99
C CYS A 134 24.04 -16.53 -5.38
N SER A 135 24.51 -15.41 -5.91
CA SER A 135 25.76 -14.75 -5.52
C SER A 135 25.53 -13.54 -4.60
N SER A 136 26.59 -13.00 -4.01
CA SER A 136 26.52 -11.74 -3.21
C SER A 136 25.48 -11.79 -2.09
N LEU A 137 25.60 -12.76 -1.18
CA LEU A 137 24.58 -13.04 -0.17
C LEU A 137 24.58 -12.04 1.00
N TRP A 138 23.41 -11.50 1.32
CA TRP A 138 23.11 -10.66 2.48
C TRP A 138 22.22 -11.44 3.45
N PRO A 139 22.74 -11.83 4.63
CA PRO A 139 21.99 -12.61 5.61
C PRO A 139 20.96 -11.74 6.34
N PHE A 140 19.81 -12.33 6.65
CA PHE A 140 18.81 -11.75 7.55
C PHE A 140 18.01 -12.83 8.25
N THR A 141 17.34 -12.46 9.35
CA THR A 141 16.44 -13.35 10.07
C THR A 141 14.99 -12.97 9.80
N LEU A 142 14.17 -13.94 9.40
CA LEU A 142 12.74 -13.78 9.21
C LEU A 142 11.98 -14.58 10.28
N ILE A 143 11.08 -13.91 10.99
CA ILE A 143 10.17 -14.53 11.95
C ILE A 143 8.75 -14.27 11.48
N GLU A 144 8.09 -15.32 11.05
CA GLU A 144 6.67 -15.31 10.75
C GLU A 144 5.92 -15.91 11.94
N SER A 145 4.87 -15.23 12.40
CA SER A 145 4.09 -15.73 13.52
C SER A 145 2.63 -15.30 13.41
N ASN A 146 1.73 -16.15 13.91
CA ASN A 146 0.37 -15.73 14.16
C ASN A 146 0.31 -14.85 15.43
N VAL A 147 -0.72 -14.02 15.51
CA VAL A 147 -0.89 -13.12 16.65
C VAL A 147 -1.02 -13.82 18.01
N THR A 148 -1.49 -15.07 18.07
CA THR A 148 -1.60 -15.79 19.34
C THR A 148 -0.22 -16.13 19.93
N THR A 149 0.77 -16.37 19.07
CA THR A 149 2.11 -16.83 19.47
C THR A 149 3.10 -15.67 19.56
N ALA A 150 2.95 -14.65 18.70
CA ALA A 150 3.87 -13.52 18.60
C ALA A 150 4.17 -12.81 19.94
N PRO A 151 3.19 -12.48 20.82
CA PRO A 151 3.46 -11.85 22.12
C PRO A 151 4.39 -12.67 23.01
N SER A 152 4.28 -13.99 22.97
CA SER A 152 5.13 -14.89 23.78
C SER A 152 6.55 -14.95 23.24
N ILE A 153 6.72 -14.98 21.91
CA ILE A 153 8.03 -14.89 21.25
C ILE A 153 8.68 -13.55 21.59
N LEU A 154 8.01 -12.43 21.34
CA LEU A 154 8.54 -11.09 21.59
C LEU A 154 8.96 -10.89 23.06
N ARG A 155 8.15 -11.35 24.02
CA ARG A 155 8.51 -11.30 25.45
C ARG A 155 9.75 -12.12 25.79
N SER A 156 9.94 -13.25 25.14
CA SER A 156 11.09 -14.11 25.38
C SER A 156 12.41 -13.54 24.89
N LEU A 157 12.36 -12.68 23.86
CA LEU A 157 13.52 -12.01 23.30
C LEU A 157 13.97 -10.81 24.14
N ARG A 158 13.22 -10.47 25.21
CA ARG A 158 13.57 -9.37 26.11
C ARG A 158 14.86 -9.69 26.90
N PRO A 159 15.73 -8.68 27.13
CA PRO A 159 17.01 -8.85 27.82
C PRO A 159 16.93 -9.57 29.17
N ASN A 160 15.82 -9.42 29.89
CA ASN A 160 15.64 -9.95 31.26
C ASN A 160 14.93 -11.32 31.34
N ILE A 161 14.43 -11.86 30.21
CA ILE A 161 13.61 -13.11 30.18
C ILE A 161 14.27 -14.22 29.34
N SER A 162 15.29 -13.89 28.55
CA SER A 162 15.97 -14.73 27.54
C SER A 162 16.64 -16.02 28.04
N ARG A 163 16.64 -16.34 29.33
CA ARG A 163 17.18 -17.62 29.84
C ARG A 163 16.35 -18.84 29.41
N LEU A 164 15.06 -18.67 29.07
CA LEU A 164 14.14 -19.77 28.79
C LEU A 164 14.06 -20.19 27.30
N PHE A 165 14.48 -19.35 26.35
CA PHE A 165 14.37 -19.65 24.91
C PHE A 165 15.53 -20.48 24.33
N ARG A 166 16.42 -21.00 25.19
CA ARG A 166 17.64 -21.72 24.78
C ARG A 166 17.44 -23.17 24.35
N SER A 167 16.21 -23.70 24.34
CA SER A 167 16.00 -25.14 24.16
C SER A 167 15.87 -25.61 22.72
N ASN A 168 15.52 -24.75 21.76
CA ASN A 168 15.19 -25.17 20.38
C ASN A 168 16.06 -24.53 19.27
N LEU A 169 17.00 -23.66 19.63
CA LEU A 169 17.93 -23.03 18.69
C LEU A 169 19.37 -23.44 19.05
N SER A 170 20.26 -23.48 18.07
CA SER A 170 21.68 -23.61 18.38
C SER A 170 22.09 -22.44 19.30
N LEU A 171 22.76 -22.77 20.40
CA LEU A 171 23.10 -21.81 21.47
C LEU A 171 23.94 -20.61 20.99
N ALA A 172 24.68 -20.77 19.87
CA ALA A 172 25.50 -19.72 19.28
C ALA A 172 24.67 -18.75 18.42
N GLN A 173 23.84 -19.25 17.51
CA GLN A 173 23.01 -18.42 16.63
C GLN A 173 21.95 -17.63 17.40
N SER A 174 21.38 -18.23 18.45
CA SER A 174 20.45 -17.52 19.34
C SER A 174 21.11 -16.37 20.09
N SER A 175 22.41 -16.45 20.41
CA SER A 175 23.10 -15.38 21.14
C SER A 175 23.42 -14.16 20.27
N GLU A 176 23.86 -14.37 19.03
CA GLU A 176 24.16 -13.29 18.08
C GLU A 176 22.89 -12.56 17.63
N PHE A 177 21.83 -13.31 17.28
CA PHE A 177 20.53 -12.73 16.97
C PHE A 177 19.94 -11.92 18.14
N LEU A 178 20.00 -12.45 19.37
CA LEU A 178 19.49 -11.74 20.54
C LEU A 178 20.27 -10.46 20.84
N GLU A 179 21.60 -10.50 20.73
CA GLU A 179 22.44 -9.31 20.89
C GLU A 179 22.10 -8.26 19.83
N HIS A 180 21.91 -8.69 18.58
CA HIS A 180 21.51 -7.80 17.50
C HIS A 180 20.14 -7.16 17.77
N TYR A 181 19.12 -7.99 18.00
CA TYR A 181 17.73 -7.57 18.23
C TYR A 181 17.63 -6.57 19.39
N GLN A 182 18.44 -6.72 20.43
CA GLN A 182 18.40 -5.86 21.61
C GLN A 182 19.16 -4.55 21.45
N ASN A 183 20.12 -4.47 20.51
CA ASN A 183 20.99 -3.32 20.33
C ASN A 183 20.60 -2.41 19.16
N HIS A 184 19.64 -2.83 18.32
CA HIS A 184 19.21 -2.06 17.15
C HIS A 184 17.85 -1.39 17.36
N PRO A 185 17.61 -0.22 16.73
CA PRO A 185 16.31 0.44 16.77
C PRO A 185 15.20 -0.42 16.19
N LEU A 186 14.04 -0.40 16.83
CA LEU A 186 12.83 -1.07 16.35
C LEU A 186 12.03 -0.13 15.43
N ILE A 187 11.63 -0.63 14.26
CA ILE A 187 10.61 0.00 13.41
C ILE A 187 9.34 -0.85 13.55
N LEU A 188 8.19 -0.19 13.67
CA LEU A 188 6.89 -0.84 13.70
C LEU A 188 6.08 -0.38 12.50
N ASP A 189 5.66 -1.32 11.68
CA ASP A 189 4.75 -1.09 10.57
C ASP A 189 3.40 -1.75 10.88
N ILE A 190 2.31 -1.05 10.56
CA ILE A 190 0.95 -1.51 10.82
C ILE A 190 0.13 -1.31 9.55
N ASP A 191 -0.28 -2.40 8.93
CA ASP A 191 -1.20 -2.37 7.81
C ASP A 191 -2.66 -2.34 8.26
N GLU A 192 -3.48 -1.48 7.66
CA GLU A 192 -4.90 -1.41 8.00
C GLU A 192 -5.67 -2.69 7.63
N ASP A 193 -5.21 -3.42 6.62
CA ASP A 193 -5.79 -4.71 6.24
C ASP A 193 -5.54 -5.83 7.26
N TYR A 194 -4.60 -5.66 8.21
CA TYR A 194 -4.53 -6.50 9.40
C TYR A 194 -5.90 -6.61 10.11
N PHE A 195 -6.70 -5.54 10.02
CA PHE A 195 -8.02 -5.48 10.61
C PHE A 195 -9.11 -6.12 9.74
N GLY A 196 -8.85 -6.39 8.47
CA GLY A 196 -9.73 -7.09 7.53
C GLY A 196 -9.49 -6.66 6.10
N VAL A 197 -9.99 -7.45 5.16
CA VAL A 197 -9.71 -7.31 3.73
C VAL A 197 -11.02 -7.24 2.95
N HIS A 198 -11.18 -6.21 2.11
CA HIS A 198 -12.37 -6.04 1.26
C HIS A 198 -12.03 -5.74 -0.20
N LEU A 199 -12.42 -6.62 -1.14
CA LEU A 199 -12.24 -6.41 -2.57
C LEU A 199 -13.25 -5.39 -3.10
N VAL A 200 -12.82 -4.14 -3.21
CA VAL A 200 -13.68 -3.02 -3.64
C VAL A 200 -14.37 -3.29 -4.98
N ALA A 201 -13.69 -3.96 -5.92
CA ALA A 201 -14.25 -4.36 -7.22
C ALA A 201 -15.53 -5.21 -7.10
N GLN A 202 -15.69 -6.00 -6.04
CA GLN A 202 -16.88 -6.83 -5.80
C GLN A 202 -18.16 -5.99 -5.68
N ASN A 203 -18.06 -4.77 -5.15
CA ASN A 203 -19.22 -3.88 -5.07
C ASN A 203 -19.80 -3.54 -6.47
N LEU A 204 -18.98 -3.55 -7.52
CA LEU A 204 -19.42 -3.29 -8.90
C LEU A 204 -20.16 -4.51 -9.48
N THR A 205 -19.65 -5.71 -9.21
CA THR A 205 -20.28 -6.95 -9.69
C THR A 205 -21.60 -7.20 -8.98
N GLU A 206 -21.70 -6.91 -7.67
CA GLU A 206 -22.93 -7.02 -6.88
C GLU A 206 -24.06 -6.07 -7.37
N VAL A 207 -23.71 -4.92 -7.96
CA VAL A 207 -24.68 -4.03 -8.61
C VAL A 207 -24.91 -4.35 -10.09
N GLY A 208 -24.30 -5.42 -10.60
CA GLY A 208 -24.49 -5.97 -11.94
C GLY A 208 -23.69 -5.26 -13.02
N ILE A 209 -22.51 -4.71 -12.71
CA ILE A 209 -21.52 -4.27 -13.70
C ILE A 209 -20.56 -5.44 -13.94
N PRO A 210 -20.53 -6.05 -15.14
CA PRO A 210 -19.60 -7.14 -15.44
C PRO A 210 -18.15 -6.69 -15.30
N LEU A 211 -17.25 -7.57 -14.82
CA LEU A 211 -15.83 -7.24 -14.66
C LEU A 211 -15.16 -6.82 -15.97
N LEU A 212 -15.59 -7.37 -17.11
CA LEU A 212 -15.13 -6.92 -18.42
C LEU A 212 -15.40 -5.42 -18.64
N VAL A 213 -16.59 -4.93 -18.25
CA VAL A 213 -16.95 -3.52 -18.35
C VAL A 213 -16.16 -2.68 -17.35
N VAL A 214 -15.91 -3.20 -16.15
CA VAL A 214 -15.04 -2.56 -15.15
C VAL A 214 -13.63 -2.36 -15.72
N HIS A 215 -13.02 -3.39 -16.31
CA HIS A 215 -11.69 -3.29 -16.91
C HIS A 215 -11.65 -2.38 -18.14
N GLN A 216 -12.71 -2.34 -18.94
CA GLN A 216 -12.82 -1.40 -20.07
C GLN A 216 -12.87 0.04 -19.57
N LEU A 217 -13.72 0.33 -18.57
CA LEU A 217 -13.79 1.65 -17.94
C LEU A 217 -12.47 2.05 -17.32
N ASP A 218 -11.83 1.13 -16.60
CA ASP A 218 -10.55 1.36 -15.94
C ASP A 218 -9.45 1.75 -16.95
N LYS A 219 -9.29 0.96 -18.02
CA LYS A 219 -8.35 1.26 -19.11
C LYS A 219 -8.66 2.58 -19.81
N LEU A 220 -9.94 2.86 -20.05
CA LEU A 220 -10.36 4.11 -20.66
C LEU A 220 -9.98 5.31 -19.77
N ILE A 221 -10.24 5.24 -18.47
CA ILE A 221 -9.91 6.29 -17.50
C ILE A 221 -8.39 6.50 -17.42
N GLN A 222 -7.60 5.42 -17.32
CA GLN A 222 -6.14 5.50 -17.34
C GLN A 222 -5.63 6.19 -18.60
N SER A 223 -6.24 5.91 -19.74
CA SER A 223 -5.85 6.51 -21.01
C SER A 223 -6.25 7.99 -21.17
N ILE A 224 -7.10 8.53 -20.28
CA ILE A 224 -7.54 9.93 -20.26
C ILE A 224 -6.64 10.75 -19.33
N PHE A 225 -6.31 10.21 -18.15
CA PHE A 225 -5.75 10.98 -17.05
C PHE A 225 -4.30 10.58 -16.71
N CYS A 226 -3.39 11.53 -16.95
CA CYS A 226 -1.96 11.45 -16.65
C CYS A 226 -1.55 12.71 -15.87
N PRO A 227 -1.77 12.76 -14.54
CA PRO A 227 -1.52 13.96 -13.76
C PRO A 227 -0.03 14.28 -13.63
N GLU A 228 0.35 15.54 -13.80
CA GLU A 228 1.72 16.06 -13.58
C GLU A 228 2.08 16.27 -12.10
N ASP A 229 1.07 16.24 -11.21
CA ASP A 229 1.26 16.42 -9.77
C ASP A 229 0.25 15.59 -8.96
N PHE A 230 0.68 15.12 -7.77
CA PHE A 230 -0.14 14.29 -6.89
C PHE A 230 -1.42 14.99 -6.40
N SER A 231 -1.42 16.32 -6.28
CA SER A 231 -2.62 17.05 -5.84
C SER A 231 -3.81 16.90 -6.80
N LEU A 232 -3.53 16.51 -8.05
CA LEU A 232 -4.54 16.32 -9.09
C LEU A 232 -5.33 15.02 -8.94
N GLU A 233 -4.88 14.06 -8.12
CA GLU A 233 -5.62 12.82 -7.86
C GLU A 233 -7.00 13.13 -7.28
N MET A 234 -7.04 13.87 -6.17
CA MET A 234 -8.29 14.23 -5.49
C MET A 234 -9.17 15.14 -6.33
N ASP A 235 -8.58 16.05 -7.09
CA ASP A 235 -9.32 16.95 -7.98
C ASP A 235 -10.00 16.20 -9.13
N THR A 236 -9.33 15.17 -9.65
CA THR A 236 -9.84 14.30 -10.72
C THR A 236 -10.94 13.37 -10.20
N ASP A 237 -10.76 12.80 -9.00
CA ASP A 237 -11.80 12.01 -8.33
C ASP A 237 -13.06 12.83 -8.05
N ARG A 238 -12.92 14.06 -7.54
CA ARG A 238 -14.06 14.98 -7.34
C ARG A 238 -14.75 15.34 -8.65
N TRP A 239 -13.99 15.57 -9.72
CA TRP A 239 -14.56 15.77 -11.05
C TRP A 239 -15.41 14.59 -11.48
N PHE A 240 -14.88 13.37 -11.35
CA PHE A 240 -15.58 12.15 -11.73
C PHE A 240 -16.85 11.94 -10.89
N HIS A 241 -16.78 12.18 -9.59
CA HIS A 241 -17.93 12.15 -8.70
C HIS A 241 -19.05 13.10 -9.18
N ARG A 242 -18.68 14.35 -9.52
CA ARG A 242 -19.62 15.35 -10.05
C ARG A 242 -20.15 15.00 -11.43
N LEU A 243 -19.31 14.44 -12.31
CA LEU A 243 -19.72 13.94 -13.62
C LEU A 243 -20.81 12.89 -13.47
N VAL A 244 -20.60 11.90 -12.59
CA VAL A 244 -21.57 10.84 -12.33
C VAL A 244 -22.89 11.41 -11.80
N HIS A 245 -22.83 12.37 -10.86
CA HIS A 245 -24.03 13.07 -10.37
C HIS A 245 -24.77 13.84 -11.47
N LEU A 246 -24.03 14.53 -12.36
CA LEU A 246 -24.61 15.24 -13.49
C LEU A 246 -25.36 14.29 -14.41
N ILE A 247 -24.78 13.11 -14.68
CA ILE A 247 -25.42 12.05 -15.49
C ILE A 247 -26.69 11.54 -14.82
N GLN A 248 -26.64 11.21 -13.53
CA GLN A 248 -27.81 10.74 -12.77
C GLN A 248 -28.98 11.72 -12.81
N ASN A 249 -28.69 13.03 -12.80
CA ASN A 249 -29.71 14.08 -12.74
C ASN A 249 -30.23 14.53 -14.11
N ASN A 250 -29.42 14.45 -15.17
CA ASN A 250 -29.76 15.05 -16.46
C ASN A 250 -30.01 14.03 -17.57
N CYS A 251 -29.45 12.83 -17.47
CA CYS A 251 -29.54 11.82 -18.54
C CYS A 251 -30.73 10.89 -18.30
N SER A 252 -31.92 11.49 -18.13
CA SER A 252 -33.17 10.83 -17.72
C SER A 252 -33.47 9.52 -18.46
N ARG A 253 -33.89 8.52 -17.68
CA ARG A 253 -34.26 7.16 -18.10
C ARG A 253 -35.78 7.03 -18.26
N SER A 254 -36.40 7.99 -18.96
CA SER A 254 -37.85 7.95 -19.14
C SER A 254 -38.22 6.85 -20.13
N GLY A 255 -39.26 6.07 -19.81
CA GLY A 255 -39.73 4.93 -20.61
C GLY A 255 -40.44 5.30 -21.92
N ASP A 256 -40.38 6.57 -22.34
CA ASP A 256 -41.03 7.05 -23.57
C ASP A 256 -39.99 7.30 -24.68
N PRO A 257 -39.93 6.44 -25.72
CA PRO A 257 -38.89 6.44 -26.75
C PRO A 257 -38.71 7.78 -27.49
N GLY A 258 -39.77 8.57 -27.63
CA GLY A 258 -39.73 9.87 -28.32
C GLY A 258 -39.07 11.00 -27.51
N SER A 259 -39.10 10.90 -26.18
CA SER A 259 -38.44 11.85 -25.27
C SER A 259 -36.98 11.50 -24.98
N ALA A 260 -36.58 10.26 -25.26
CA ALA A 260 -35.23 9.76 -25.01
C ALA A 260 -34.17 10.38 -25.94
N TYR A 261 -34.53 10.73 -27.19
CA TYR A 261 -33.57 11.27 -28.16
C TYR A 261 -33.16 12.72 -27.84
N THR A 262 -34.14 13.60 -27.60
CA THR A 262 -33.90 15.00 -27.23
C THR A 262 -33.25 15.14 -25.85
N GLN A 263 -33.56 14.24 -24.91
CA GLN A 263 -32.88 14.20 -23.59
C GLN A 263 -31.43 13.72 -23.68
N ARG A 264 -31.09 12.87 -24.65
CA ARG A 264 -29.71 12.40 -24.86
C ARG A 264 -28.81 13.50 -25.41
N GLU A 265 -29.28 14.28 -26.39
CA GLU A 265 -28.53 15.44 -26.88
C GLU A 265 -28.31 16.49 -25.77
N ASP A 266 -29.35 16.82 -24.99
CA ASP A 266 -29.23 17.76 -23.85
C ASP A 266 -28.25 17.26 -22.78
N CYS A 267 -28.27 15.96 -22.48
CA CYS A 267 -27.32 15.31 -21.58
C CYS A 267 -25.87 15.45 -22.08
N VAL A 268 -25.59 15.08 -23.33
CA VAL A 268 -24.24 15.15 -23.92
C VAL A 268 -23.74 16.59 -23.98
N THR A 269 -24.58 17.55 -24.39
CA THR A 269 -24.21 18.97 -24.38
C THR A 269 -23.86 19.46 -22.98
N LYS A 270 -24.66 19.12 -21.95
CA LYS A 270 -24.35 19.46 -20.56
C LYS A 270 -23.05 18.83 -20.07
N LEU A 271 -22.74 17.60 -20.46
CA LEU A 271 -21.48 16.93 -20.10
C LEU A 271 -20.27 17.62 -20.74
N HIS A 272 -20.37 18.00 -22.02
CA HIS A 272 -19.32 18.78 -22.69
C HIS A 272 -19.15 20.16 -22.07
N GLU A 273 -20.24 20.86 -21.75
CA GLU A 273 -20.16 22.16 -21.06
C GLU A 273 -19.52 22.03 -19.68
N PHE A 274 -19.94 21.03 -18.89
CA PHE A 274 -19.36 20.76 -17.57
C PHE A 274 -17.86 20.51 -17.66
N THR A 275 -17.46 19.63 -18.57
CA THR A 275 -16.07 19.31 -18.84
C THR A 275 -15.32 20.56 -19.25
N SER A 276 -15.79 21.29 -20.26
CA SER A 276 -15.15 22.53 -20.74
C SER A 276 -14.96 23.56 -19.62
N ARG A 277 -15.96 23.77 -18.76
CA ARG A 277 -15.87 24.71 -17.62
C ARG A 277 -14.85 24.25 -16.58
N TYR A 278 -14.91 22.99 -16.17
CA TYR A 278 -14.04 22.44 -15.10
C TYR A 278 -12.56 22.45 -15.49
N PHE A 279 -12.29 22.39 -16.78
CA PHE A 279 -10.98 22.13 -17.35
C PHE A 279 -10.37 23.37 -18.06
N SER A 280 -11.16 24.41 -18.36
CA SER A 280 -10.76 25.66 -19.05
C SER A 280 -9.53 26.45 -18.52
N ARG A 281 -8.92 26.11 -17.37
CA ARG A 281 -7.83 26.91 -16.77
C ARG A 281 -6.45 26.25 -16.67
N ASP A 282 -6.30 24.92 -16.70
CA ASP A 282 -4.99 24.23 -16.54
C ASP A 282 -4.95 22.82 -17.18
N ASN A 283 -5.59 22.68 -18.35
CA ASN A 283 -5.91 21.38 -18.97
C ASN A 283 -4.79 20.37 -19.13
N HIS A 284 -3.61 20.83 -19.53
CA HIS A 284 -2.55 19.92 -19.95
C HIS A 284 -1.97 19.10 -18.80
N LYS A 285 -2.15 19.55 -17.55
CA LYS A 285 -1.52 18.92 -16.40
C LYS A 285 -2.20 17.66 -15.90
N ARG A 286 -3.44 17.39 -16.33
CA ARG A 286 -4.25 16.25 -15.87
C ARG A 286 -4.39 15.18 -16.93
N PHE A 287 -4.34 15.59 -18.19
CA PHE A 287 -4.69 14.74 -19.30
C PHE A 287 -3.46 14.14 -19.94
N CYS A 288 -3.60 12.91 -20.41
CA CYS A 288 -2.59 12.30 -21.26
C CYS A 288 -2.48 13.09 -22.59
N PRO A 289 -1.30 13.15 -23.24
CA PRO A 289 -1.06 14.02 -24.39
C PRO A 289 -1.90 13.74 -25.65
N GLU A 290 -2.55 12.57 -25.75
CA GLU A 290 -3.21 12.11 -26.97
C GLU A 290 -4.68 11.71 -26.76
N SER A 291 -5.56 12.16 -27.67
CA SER A 291 -6.94 11.67 -27.89
C SER A 291 -7.92 11.79 -26.71
N THR A 292 -7.66 12.70 -25.76
CA THR A 292 -8.49 12.91 -24.57
C THR A 292 -9.95 13.18 -24.91
N ASP A 293 -10.24 14.02 -25.91
CA ASP A 293 -11.62 14.42 -26.24
C ASP A 293 -12.47 13.25 -26.75
N SER A 294 -11.92 12.41 -27.62
CA SER A 294 -12.62 11.21 -28.11
C SER A 294 -12.83 10.20 -26.99
N LYS A 295 -11.84 10.02 -26.12
CA LYS A 295 -11.92 9.10 -24.96
C LYS A 295 -12.91 9.59 -23.90
N LEU A 296 -12.97 10.90 -23.65
CA LEU A 296 -13.99 11.51 -22.79
C LEU A 296 -15.39 11.31 -23.35
N THR A 297 -15.55 11.45 -24.68
CA THR A 297 -16.83 11.17 -25.35
C THR A 297 -17.24 9.71 -25.16
N GLU A 298 -16.32 8.76 -25.37
CA GLU A 298 -16.53 7.34 -25.09
C GLU A 298 -16.93 7.08 -23.63
N LEU A 299 -16.27 7.74 -22.68
CA LEU A 299 -16.60 7.65 -21.25
C LEU A 299 -18.03 8.14 -20.99
N PHE A 300 -18.42 9.26 -21.58
CA PHE A 300 -19.78 9.80 -21.44
C PHE A 300 -20.82 8.86 -22.03
N GLU A 301 -20.55 8.23 -23.17
CA GLU A 301 -21.44 7.25 -23.78
C GLU A 301 -21.64 6.01 -22.89
N ILE A 302 -20.56 5.46 -22.32
CA ILE A 302 -20.64 4.31 -21.42
C ILE A 302 -21.43 4.67 -20.15
N LEU A 303 -21.12 5.81 -19.52
CA LEU A 303 -21.76 6.20 -18.27
C LEU A 303 -23.22 6.64 -18.44
N SER A 304 -23.58 7.23 -19.59
CA SER A 304 -24.96 7.62 -19.91
C SER A 304 -25.80 6.48 -20.51
N HIS A 305 -25.21 5.30 -20.74
CA HIS A 305 -25.93 4.17 -21.32
C HIS A 305 -27.15 3.75 -20.46
N PRO A 306 -28.31 3.39 -21.05
CA PRO A 306 -29.51 3.02 -20.31
C PRO A 306 -29.32 1.85 -19.33
N GLU A 307 -28.34 0.97 -19.54
CA GLU A 307 -28.03 -0.11 -18.60
C GLU A 307 -27.28 0.35 -17.33
N MET A 308 -26.70 1.55 -17.34
CA MET A 308 -25.90 2.10 -16.26
C MET A 308 -26.76 2.77 -15.17
N THR A 309 -27.56 1.97 -14.45
CA THR A 309 -28.58 2.44 -13.49
C THR A 309 -28.06 3.42 -12.43
N ASN A 310 -28.95 4.20 -11.81
CA ASN A 310 -28.56 5.08 -10.70
C ASN A 310 -27.85 4.33 -9.57
N LYS A 311 -28.23 3.06 -9.33
CA LYS A 311 -27.53 2.17 -8.38
C LYS A 311 -26.09 1.89 -8.84
N LYS A 312 -25.88 1.55 -10.11
CA LYS A 312 -24.55 1.32 -10.71
C LYS A 312 -23.68 2.59 -10.69
N LEU A 313 -24.24 3.72 -11.11
CA LEU A 313 -23.60 5.03 -11.07
C LEU A 313 -23.22 5.43 -9.63
N SER A 314 -24.13 5.25 -8.67
CA SER A 314 -23.82 5.52 -7.26
C SER A 314 -22.70 4.64 -6.73
N CYS A 315 -22.65 3.37 -7.15
CA CYS A 315 -21.55 2.48 -6.80
C CYS A 315 -20.21 2.96 -7.39
N LEU A 316 -20.16 3.27 -8.69
CA LEU A 316 -18.98 3.83 -9.36
C LEU A 316 -18.49 5.12 -8.69
N SER A 317 -19.42 6.03 -8.38
CA SER A 317 -19.13 7.28 -7.68
C SER A 317 -18.56 7.06 -6.28
N ARG A 318 -19.05 6.07 -5.53
CA ARG A 318 -18.49 5.69 -4.22
C ARG A 318 -17.10 5.07 -4.31
N ILE A 319 -16.84 4.28 -5.35
CA ILE A 319 -15.53 3.69 -5.61
C ILE A 319 -14.52 4.77 -5.95
N GLY A 320 -14.89 5.72 -6.82
CA GLY A 320 -14.06 6.85 -7.18
C GLY A 320 -12.84 6.46 -8.02
N LEU A 321 -11.96 7.44 -8.21
CA LEU A 321 -10.72 7.33 -8.96
C LEU A 321 -9.52 7.55 -8.04
N CYS A 322 -8.42 6.84 -8.27
CA CYS A 322 -7.14 7.09 -7.60
C CYS A 322 -5.97 6.90 -8.56
N LEU A 323 -4.79 7.35 -8.15
CA LEU A 323 -3.55 7.03 -8.84
C LEU A 323 -3.35 5.51 -8.90
N THR A 324 -2.72 5.04 -9.96
CA THR A 324 -2.39 3.61 -10.12
C THR A 324 -1.50 3.12 -8.98
N ASN A 325 -0.54 3.94 -8.51
CA ASN A 325 0.34 3.72 -7.37
C ASN A 325 0.50 5.01 -6.52
N SER A 326 1.25 4.93 -5.41
CA SER A 326 1.68 6.12 -4.69
C SER A 326 2.60 6.99 -5.54
N TRP A 327 2.51 8.32 -5.40
CA TRP A 327 3.30 9.26 -6.19
C TRP A 327 4.82 9.12 -6.00
N LEU A 328 5.25 8.59 -4.84
CA LEU A 328 6.66 8.41 -4.51
C LEU A 328 7.28 7.11 -5.04
N THR A 329 6.50 6.29 -5.74
CA THR A 329 7.00 5.05 -6.34
C THR A 329 8.10 5.38 -7.38
N HIS A 330 9.19 4.62 -7.36
CA HIS A 330 10.32 4.81 -8.26
C HIS A 330 9.92 4.62 -9.72
N ASP A 331 10.45 5.47 -10.62
CA ASP A 331 10.17 5.46 -12.07
C ASP A 331 8.66 5.33 -12.41
N TYR A 332 7.82 5.87 -11.53
CA TYR A 332 6.38 5.79 -11.67
C TYR A 332 5.86 6.77 -12.72
N GLU A 333 5.18 6.23 -13.73
CA GLU A 333 4.39 7.03 -14.67
C GLU A 333 2.96 7.19 -14.14
N PRO A 334 2.59 8.40 -13.68
CA PRO A 334 1.33 8.60 -12.99
C PRO A 334 0.14 8.51 -13.95
N HIS A 335 -0.78 7.62 -13.61
CA HIS A 335 -2.06 7.46 -14.28
C HIS A 335 -3.16 7.38 -13.23
N ILE A 336 -4.38 7.81 -13.58
CA ILE A 336 -5.56 7.65 -12.72
C ILE A 336 -6.37 6.45 -13.20
N LYS A 337 -6.77 5.58 -12.27
CA LYS A 337 -7.57 4.38 -12.52
C LYS A 337 -8.87 4.41 -11.72
N LEU A 338 -9.80 3.49 -11.99
CA LEU A 338 -10.87 3.21 -11.03
C LEU A 338 -10.21 2.72 -9.73
N CYS A 339 -10.61 3.26 -8.59
CA CYS A 339 -10.00 2.90 -7.33
C CYS A 339 -10.58 1.58 -6.79
N ILE A 340 -10.38 0.49 -7.53
CA ILE A 340 -10.95 -0.84 -7.27
C ILE A 340 -9.98 -1.81 -6.61
N GLY A 341 -8.72 -1.42 -6.47
CA GLY A 341 -7.65 -2.28 -5.98
C GLY A 341 -6.80 -2.89 -7.09
N HIS A 342 -5.69 -3.53 -6.70
CA HIS A 342 -4.89 -4.38 -7.58
C HIS A 342 -5.53 -5.75 -7.76
N ASN A 343 -6.35 -6.17 -6.81
CA ASN A 343 -6.99 -7.47 -6.77
C ASN A 343 -8.46 -7.38 -7.17
N THR A 344 -8.91 -8.29 -8.03
CA THR A 344 -10.31 -8.39 -8.46
C THR A 344 -10.82 -9.82 -8.23
N PRO A 345 -12.13 -10.03 -7.99
CA PRO A 345 -12.67 -11.32 -7.57
C PRO A 345 -12.36 -12.51 -8.49
N GLU A 346 -12.20 -12.30 -9.80
CA GLU A 346 -11.89 -13.37 -10.77
C GLU A 346 -10.40 -13.62 -10.96
N PHE A 347 -9.55 -12.73 -10.44
CA PHE A 347 -8.10 -12.73 -10.68
C PHE A 347 -7.28 -12.71 -9.39
N SER A 348 -7.92 -12.91 -8.23
CA SER A 348 -7.25 -12.89 -6.93
C SER A 348 -7.50 -14.19 -6.16
N MET A 349 -6.44 -14.71 -5.55
CA MET A 349 -6.52 -15.79 -4.56
C MET A 349 -6.78 -15.27 -3.13
N VAL A 350 -6.92 -13.96 -2.95
CA VAL A 350 -7.06 -13.36 -1.61
C VAL A 350 -8.45 -13.62 -1.07
N LEU A 351 -8.50 -14.26 0.10
CA LEU A 351 -9.73 -14.48 0.84
C LEU A 351 -10.16 -13.17 1.50
N GLU A 352 -11.35 -12.68 1.15
CA GLU A 352 -11.95 -11.55 1.85
C GLU A 352 -12.18 -11.87 3.33
N HIS A 353 -11.86 -10.91 4.19
CA HIS A 353 -12.22 -10.96 5.60
C HIS A 353 -12.99 -9.70 5.98
N TRP A 354 -14.31 -9.83 6.04
CA TRP A 354 -15.20 -8.76 6.45
C TRP A 354 -15.22 -8.64 7.97
N THR A 355 -14.55 -7.63 8.50
CA THR A 355 -14.47 -7.38 9.95
C THR A 355 -15.84 -7.05 10.53
N THR A 356 -16.28 -7.86 11.50
CA THR A 356 -17.42 -7.51 12.37
C THR A 356 -16.98 -6.63 13.54
N SER A 357 -17.93 -6.07 14.30
CA SER A 357 -17.56 -5.29 15.51
C SER A 357 -16.90 -6.16 16.60
N ASP A 358 -17.31 -7.43 16.70
CA ASP A 358 -16.71 -8.38 17.64
C ASP A 358 -15.29 -8.77 17.19
N ASP A 359 -15.09 -8.99 15.89
CA ASP A 359 -13.76 -9.23 15.31
C ASP A 359 -12.82 -8.04 15.54
N LEU A 360 -13.31 -6.82 15.33
CA LEU A 360 -12.52 -5.60 15.55
C LEU A 360 -12.00 -5.52 16.99
N THR A 361 -12.84 -5.86 17.97
CA THR A 361 -12.44 -5.89 19.39
C THR A 361 -11.36 -6.94 19.65
N ARG A 362 -11.50 -8.14 19.08
CA ARG A 362 -10.50 -9.21 19.19
C ARG A 362 -9.17 -8.80 18.56
N ILE A 363 -9.20 -8.23 17.35
CA ILE A 363 -8.01 -7.77 16.62
C ILE A 363 -7.29 -6.64 17.39
N VAL A 364 -8.05 -5.69 17.94
CA VAL A 364 -7.51 -4.61 18.78
C VAL A 364 -6.83 -5.15 20.05
N SER A 365 -7.43 -6.14 20.72
CA SER A 365 -6.83 -6.79 21.90
C SER A 365 -5.53 -7.49 21.53
N SER A 366 -5.54 -8.20 20.41
CA SER A 366 -4.39 -8.89 19.83
C SER A 366 -3.22 -7.93 19.53
N LEU A 367 -3.50 -6.79 18.87
CA LEU A 367 -2.50 -5.75 18.62
C LEU A 367 -1.97 -5.16 19.93
N THR A 368 -2.84 -4.90 20.90
CA THR A 368 -2.47 -4.41 22.24
C THR A 368 -1.47 -5.34 22.93
N ASP A 369 -1.69 -6.65 22.86
CA ASP A 369 -0.80 -7.66 23.46
C ASP A 369 0.57 -7.72 22.75
N ILE A 370 0.61 -7.57 21.42
CA ILE A 370 1.85 -7.46 20.64
C ILE A 370 2.63 -6.22 21.11
N LEU A 371 2.00 -5.05 21.14
CA LEU A 371 2.64 -3.79 21.52
C LEU A 371 3.18 -3.81 22.96
N HIS A 372 2.42 -4.41 23.88
CA HIS A 372 2.90 -4.64 25.25
C HIS A 372 4.07 -5.62 25.35
N SER A 373 4.34 -6.40 24.31
CA SER A 373 5.38 -7.42 24.27
C SER A 373 6.68 -6.96 23.60
N LEU A 374 6.67 -5.83 22.89
CA LEU A 374 7.86 -5.24 22.27
C LEU A 374 8.98 -5.02 23.29
N HIS A 375 10.23 -5.24 22.91
CA HIS A 375 11.38 -5.12 23.82
C HIS A 375 11.78 -3.67 24.10
N ALA A 376 11.46 -2.76 23.18
CA ALA A 376 11.73 -1.33 23.25
C ALA A 376 10.60 -0.54 22.56
N LYS A 377 10.53 0.76 22.83
CA LYS A 377 9.66 1.67 22.09
C LYS A 377 10.20 1.80 20.65
N PRO A 378 9.37 1.63 19.60
CA PRO A 378 9.79 1.86 18.22
C PRO A 378 10.32 3.28 18.02
N VAL A 379 11.35 3.43 17.18
CA VAL A 379 11.88 4.74 16.78
C VAL A 379 11.10 5.36 15.63
N LEU A 380 10.39 4.52 14.87
CA LEU A 380 9.49 4.90 13.79
C LEU A 380 8.27 3.98 13.85
N ILE A 381 7.10 4.58 13.67
CA ILE A 381 5.84 3.85 13.50
C ILE A 381 5.21 4.33 12.21
N THR A 382 4.92 3.39 11.31
CA THR A 382 4.17 3.61 10.09
C THR A 382 2.79 2.98 10.23
N LEU A 383 1.79 3.65 9.67
CA LEU A 383 0.42 3.17 9.57
C LEU A 383 0.01 3.30 8.11
N VAL A 384 -0.31 2.16 7.51
CA VAL A 384 -0.42 2.00 6.07
C VAL A 384 -1.86 1.85 5.67
N ARG A 385 -2.29 2.72 4.76
CA ARG A 385 -3.64 2.73 4.22
C ARG A 385 -3.62 2.05 2.86
N SER A 386 -3.87 0.75 2.84
CA SER A 386 -4.02 -0.13 1.66
C SER A 386 -5.28 0.16 0.83
N SER A 387 -5.61 1.46 0.67
CA SER A 387 -6.83 1.96 0.06
C SER A 387 -6.77 1.94 -1.47
N ARG A 388 -5.58 2.17 -2.06
CA ARG A 388 -5.35 2.06 -3.52
C ARG A 388 -5.29 0.61 -3.97
N ASP A 389 -4.77 -0.27 -3.12
CA ASP A 389 -4.69 -1.72 -3.35
C ASP A 389 -6.02 -2.43 -3.15
N GLY A 390 -6.97 -1.72 -2.55
CA GLY A 390 -8.35 -2.19 -2.40
C GLY A 390 -8.43 -3.31 -1.39
N TYR A 391 -7.71 -3.17 -0.27
CA TYR A 391 -7.76 -4.11 0.84
C TYR A 391 -8.29 -3.47 2.12
N THR A 392 -8.02 -2.18 2.36
CA THR A 392 -8.62 -1.46 3.49
C THR A 392 -10.14 -1.49 3.40
N PRO A 393 -10.86 -1.95 4.45
CA PRO A 393 -12.31 -1.82 4.55
C PRO A 393 -12.69 -0.33 4.66
N ARG A 394 -12.96 0.31 3.53
CA ARG A 394 -13.13 1.78 3.42
C ARG A 394 -14.17 2.38 4.38
N TRP A 395 -15.17 1.60 4.80
CA TRP A 395 -16.19 2.04 5.79
C TRP A 395 -15.72 1.98 7.24
N LEU A 396 -14.64 1.25 7.54
CA LEU A 396 -14.04 1.18 8.88
C LEU A 396 -12.72 1.92 8.97
N GLN A 397 -12.11 2.34 7.86
CA GLN A 397 -10.79 2.99 7.82
C GLN A 397 -10.56 3.98 8.96
N ILE A 398 -11.38 5.04 9.08
CA ILE A 398 -11.23 6.05 10.14
C ILE A 398 -11.33 5.42 11.54
N LYS A 399 -12.27 4.50 11.73
CA LYS A 399 -12.47 3.83 13.03
C LYS A 399 -11.27 2.95 13.39
N ILE A 400 -10.71 2.22 12.43
CA ILE A 400 -9.51 1.39 12.61
C ILE A 400 -8.34 2.27 13.01
N GLU A 401 -8.10 3.36 12.28
CA GLU A 401 -7.04 4.31 12.58
C GLU A 401 -7.20 4.93 13.98
N GLU A 402 -8.41 5.38 14.34
CA GLU A 402 -8.68 5.93 15.67
C GLU A 402 -8.36 4.94 16.78
N LEU A 403 -8.74 3.68 16.61
CA LEU A 403 -8.43 2.61 17.58
C LEU A 403 -6.92 2.38 17.68
N ILE A 404 -6.19 2.33 16.56
CA ILE A 404 -4.74 2.19 16.56
C ILE A 404 -4.09 3.35 17.31
N LEU A 405 -4.47 4.59 16.99
CA LEU A 405 -3.93 5.79 17.64
C LEU A 405 -4.22 5.81 19.15
N GLU A 406 -5.41 5.40 19.59
CA GLU A 406 -5.76 5.28 21.02
C GLU A 406 -4.86 4.26 21.73
N ILE A 407 -4.56 3.12 21.10
CA ILE A 407 -3.68 2.09 21.65
C ILE A 407 -2.24 2.61 21.73
N LEU A 408 -1.75 3.26 20.67
CA LEU A 408 -0.41 3.85 20.62
C LEU A 408 -0.25 4.97 21.66
N GLU A 409 -1.27 5.79 21.88
CA GLU A 409 -1.29 6.80 22.94
C GLU A 409 -1.19 6.16 24.32
N LYS A 410 -1.97 5.11 24.57
CA LYS A 410 -2.01 4.43 25.87
C LYS A 410 -0.73 3.66 26.20
N ILE A 411 -0.14 2.97 25.21
CA ILE A 411 0.99 2.05 25.43
C ILE A 411 2.33 2.73 25.21
N LEU A 412 2.44 3.55 24.17
CA LEU A 412 3.70 4.15 23.72
C LEU A 412 3.76 5.66 23.97
N PHE A 413 2.70 6.26 24.53
CA PHE A 413 2.60 7.71 24.81
C PHE A 413 2.79 8.56 23.55
N ILE A 414 2.21 8.12 22.43
CA ILE A 414 2.20 8.82 21.15
C ILE A 414 0.87 9.52 20.99
N SER A 415 0.86 10.84 20.96
CA SER A 415 -0.36 11.63 20.87
C SER A 415 -0.65 12.03 19.42
N ARG A 416 -1.88 12.47 19.14
CA ARG A 416 -2.27 12.92 17.78
C ARG A 416 -1.38 14.02 17.18
N LYS A 417 -0.72 14.84 18.02
CA LYS A 417 0.21 15.89 17.55
C LYS A 417 1.51 15.33 16.97
N ASP A 418 1.83 14.08 17.31
CA ASP A 418 3.03 13.37 16.87
C ASP A 418 2.77 12.63 15.54
N VAL A 419 1.50 12.59 15.09
CA VAL A 419 1.08 11.96 13.83
C VAL A 419 1.30 12.91 12.66
N VAL A 420 1.96 12.42 11.63
CA VAL A 420 2.20 13.13 10.37
C VAL A 420 1.53 12.35 9.24
N TYR A 421 0.53 12.96 8.60
CA TYR A 421 -0.12 12.37 7.44
C TYR A 421 0.72 12.61 6.18
N SER A 422 0.94 11.55 5.40
CA SER A 422 1.54 11.68 4.08
C SER A 422 0.62 12.52 3.17
N PRO A 423 1.15 13.48 2.40
CA PRO A 423 0.35 14.24 1.44
C PRO A 423 -0.11 13.37 0.26
N TYR A 424 0.46 12.16 0.11
CA TYR A 424 0.16 11.20 -0.95
C TYR A 424 -0.90 10.16 -0.55
N LEU A 425 -1.61 10.35 0.56
CA LEU A 425 -2.66 9.42 0.99
C LEU A 425 -3.90 9.50 0.08
N ALA A 426 -4.33 8.34 -0.42
CA ALA A 426 -5.61 8.20 -1.10
C ALA A 426 -6.75 8.62 -0.16
N GLY A 427 -7.53 9.63 -0.56
CA GLY A 427 -8.59 10.19 0.28
C GLY A 427 -8.13 11.19 1.34
N SER A 428 -6.85 11.60 1.36
CA SER A 428 -6.25 12.54 2.31
C SER A 428 -6.36 12.09 3.78
N ALA A 429 -6.02 12.95 4.75
CA ALA A 429 -6.11 12.63 6.18
C ALA A 429 -7.52 12.16 6.62
N GLY A 430 -8.60 12.64 5.96
CA GLY A 430 -9.97 12.22 6.26
C GLY A 430 -10.33 10.79 5.83
N GLY A 431 -9.47 10.12 5.05
CA GLY A 431 -9.74 8.77 4.55
C GLY A 431 -10.71 8.73 3.39
N TRP A 432 -10.87 7.55 2.79
CA TRP A 432 -11.53 7.41 1.50
C TRP A 432 -13.00 7.85 1.53
N ASN A 433 -13.78 7.44 2.54
CA ASN A 433 -15.21 7.73 2.58
C ASN A 433 -15.56 9.19 2.88
N GLU A 434 -14.65 9.96 3.49
CA GLU A 434 -14.89 11.38 3.78
C GLU A 434 -14.28 12.32 2.74
N ARG A 435 -13.69 11.80 1.67
CA ARG A 435 -12.97 12.59 0.65
C ARG A 435 -13.82 13.64 -0.08
N TYR A 436 -15.15 13.51 -0.01
CA TYR A 436 -16.12 14.46 -0.56
C TYR A 436 -16.80 15.35 0.51
N ARG A 437 -16.45 15.24 1.80
CA ARG A 437 -17.13 15.95 2.90
C ARG A 437 -17.12 17.47 2.77
N TYR A 438 -16.09 18.02 2.13
CA TYR A 438 -15.91 19.45 1.88
C TYR A 438 -16.14 19.84 0.41
N ASP A 439 -16.89 19.03 -0.35
CA ASP A 439 -17.33 19.45 -1.68
C ASP A 439 -18.44 20.52 -1.55
N GLU A 440 -18.01 21.77 -1.38
CA GLU A 440 -18.88 22.95 -1.24
C GLU A 440 -19.84 23.15 -2.43
N SER A 441 -19.59 22.49 -3.57
CA SER A 441 -20.44 22.59 -4.77
C SER A 441 -21.69 21.69 -4.74
N LEU A 442 -21.78 20.76 -3.78
CA LEU A 442 -22.96 19.91 -3.56
C LEU A 442 -23.95 20.50 -2.55
N VAL A 443 -23.59 21.60 -1.90
CA VAL A 443 -24.57 22.42 -1.16
C VAL A 443 -25.34 23.19 -2.23
N GLU A 444 -26.54 22.71 -2.57
CA GLU A 444 -27.48 23.53 -3.34
C GLU A 444 -27.50 24.93 -2.70
N PRO A 445 -27.32 26.02 -3.49
CA PRO A 445 -27.55 27.35 -2.95
C PRO A 445 -28.97 27.33 -2.40
N LYS A 446 -29.10 27.47 -1.07
CA LYS A 446 -30.42 27.67 -0.45
C LYS A 446 -31.03 28.87 -1.15
N SER A 447 -32.09 28.59 -1.93
CA SER A 447 -32.89 29.60 -2.61
C SER A 447 -33.71 30.40 -1.61
#